data_AF-A0A1C7MYD2-F1
#
_entry.id   AF-A0A1C7MYD2-F1
#
_cell.length_a   1.000
_cell.length_b   1.000
_cell.length_c   1.000
_cell.angle_alpha   90.00
_cell.angle_beta   90.00
_cell.angle_gamma   90.00
#
_symmetry.space_group_name_H-M   'P 1'
#
loop_
_entity.id
_entity.type
_entity.pdbx_description
1 polymer ?
#
loop_
_entity_poly.entity_id
_entity_poly.type
_entity_poly.pdbx_seq_one_letter_code
_entity_poly.pdbx_strand_id
1 'polypeptide(L)'
;MILSNLLPETTSSSLPRISASQWQAFVDAPMQYNVRNVWYRLIHRQLSSRARLCPLMRDVEDDRCRVCHDIESDEHMLFTCPGKLSLSTLQLNLFNIRSPDRVSIYDILGAILQTIWRTHWDEVFNSVAFVEGSVLNATHKKILRFKAFLELK
;
A
#
# COMPACT_ATOMS: atom_id res chain seq x y z
N MET A 1 -6.95 -0.33 -15.64
CA MET A 1 -7.68 -1.57 -16.00
C MET A 1 -6.94 -2.87 -15.66
N ILE A 2 -5.61 -2.88 -15.42
CA ILE A 2 -4.87 -4.13 -15.10
C ILE A 2 -4.93 -4.51 -13.60
N LEU A 3 -4.92 -3.52 -12.70
CA LEU A 3 -4.91 -3.78 -11.24
C LEU A 3 -6.28 -4.23 -10.67
N SER A 4 -7.39 -3.84 -11.30
CA SER A 4 -8.74 -4.31 -10.89
C SER A 4 -8.90 -5.81 -11.06
N ASN A 5 -8.17 -6.42 -12.00
CA ASN A 5 -8.17 -7.87 -12.25
C ASN A 5 -7.18 -8.62 -11.36
N LEU A 6 -6.45 -7.92 -10.49
CA LEU A 6 -5.57 -8.49 -9.46
C LEU A 6 -6.20 -8.40 -8.06
N LEU A 7 -7.33 -7.70 -7.92
CA LEU A 7 -8.08 -7.66 -6.67
C LEU A 7 -8.92 -8.95 -6.54
N PRO A 8 -8.87 -9.64 -5.39
CA PRO A 8 -9.56 -10.90 -5.21
C PRO A 8 -11.08 -10.70 -5.19
N GLU A 9 -11.79 -11.46 -6.02
CA GLU A 9 -13.22 -11.69 -5.79
C GLU A 9 -13.37 -12.46 -4.47
N THR A 10 -14.13 -11.88 -3.56
CA THR A 10 -14.41 -12.45 -2.25
C THR A 10 -15.24 -13.73 -2.42
N THR A 11 -14.63 -14.90 -2.31
CA THR A 11 -15.21 -16.10 -1.66
C THR A 11 -14.25 -17.30 -1.72
N SER A 12 -14.12 -18.00 -0.59
CA SER A 12 -13.44 -19.28 -0.38
C SER A 12 -11.90 -19.28 -0.31
N SER A 13 -11.40 -20.19 0.51
CA SER A 13 -10.06 -20.30 1.08
C SER A 13 -8.95 -20.76 0.12
N SER A 14 -9.07 -20.49 -1.18
CA SER A 14 -8.03 -20.77 -2.18
C SER A 14 -7.45 -19.46 -2.71
N LEU A 15 -6.12 -19.34 -2.74
CA LEU A 15 -5.43 -18.18 -3.31
C LEU A 15 -5.87 -18.00 -4.78
N PRO A 16 -6.17 -16.77 -5.24
CA PRO A 16 -6.33 -16.54 -6.67
C PRO A 16 -5.00 -16.87 -7.36
N ARG A 17 -5.01 -17.91 -8.20
CA ARG A 17 -3.82 -18.40 -8.88
C ARG A 17 -3.45 -17.42 -9.99
N ILE A 18 -2.53 -16.50 -9.70
CA ILE A 18 -1.99 -15.58 -10.72
C ILE A 18 -1.39 -16.40 -11.85
N SER A 19 -1.91 -16.21 -13.06
CA SER A 19 -1.42 -16.89 -14.26
C SER A 19 -0.03 -16.38 -14.67
N ALA A 20 0.68 -17.13 -15.51
CA ALA A 20 1.96 -16.69 -16.05
C ALA A 20 1.85 -15.35 -16.81
N SER A 21 0.74 -15.11 -17.52
CA SER A 21 0.50 -13.84 -18.22
C SER A 21 0.27 -12.67 -17.27
N GLN A 22 -0.43 -12.89 -16.16
CA GLN A 22 -0.63 -11.86 -15.13
C GLN A 22 0.69 -11.54 -14.40
N TRP A 23 1.52 -12.55 -14.15
CA TRP A 23 2.87 -12.34 -13.60
C TRP A 23 3.75 -11.56 -14.56
N GLN A 24 3.72 -11.88 -15.84
CA GLN A 24 4.46 -11.12 -16.86
C GLN A 24 4.00 -9.66 -16.90
N ALA A 25 2.68 -9.42 -16.93
CA ALA A 25 2.13 -8.07 -16.86
C ALA A 25 2.53 -7.32 -15.58
N PHE A 26 2.61 -8.02 -14.44
CA PHE A 26 3.12 -7.44 -13.20
C PHE A 26 4.59 -7.08 -13.32
N VAL A 27 5.44 -7.96 -13.86
CA VAL A 27 6.87 -7.72 -14.10
C VAL A 27 7.09 -6.51 -15.02
N ASP A 28 6.35 -6.44 -16.12
CA ASP A 28 6.51 -5.40 -17.14
C ASP A 28 5.92 -4.05 -16.73
N ALA A 29 5.02 -4.02 -15.75
CA ALA A 29 4.43 -2.78 -15.29
C ALA A 29 5.52 -1.79 -14.80
N PRO A 30 5.49 -0.51 -15.25
CA PRO A 30 6.44 0.49 -14.82
C PRO A 30 6.15 0.88 -13.37
N MET A 31 6.81 0.19 -12.44
CA MET A 31 6.69 0.46 -11.01
C MET A 31 8.04 0.40 -10.32
N GLN A 32 8.20 1.24 -9.31
CA GLN A 32 9.40 1.23 -8.50
C GLN A 32 9.51 -0.07 -7.71
N TYR A 33 10.75 -0.52 -7.50
CA TYR A 33 11.06 -1.76 -6.79
C TYR A 33 10.34 -1.89 -5.45
N ASN A 34 10.28 -0.80 -4.70
CA ASN A 34 9.68 -0.80 -3.37
C ASN A 34 8.15 -0.91 -3.39
N VAL A 35 7.48 -0.32 -4.38
CA VAL A 35 6.05 -0.50 -4.67
C VAL A 35 5.78 -1.93 -5.11
N ARG A 36 6.62 -2.44 -6.02
CA ARG A 36 6.58 -3.83 -6.49
C ARG A 36 6.69 -4.82 -5.33
N ASN A 37 7.57 -4.58 -4.37
CA ASN A 37 7.71 -5.42 -3.19
C ASN A 37 6.45 -5.44 -2.31
N VAL A 38 5.74 -4.31 -2.16
CA VAL A 38 4.47 -4.26 -1.43
C VAL A 38 3.40 -5.08 -2.15
N TRP A 39 3.26 -4.90 -3.46
CA TRP A 39 2.34 -5.71 -4.27
C TRP A 39 2.68 -7.20 -4.24
N TYR A 40 3.96 -7.54 -4.36
CA TYR A 40 4.43 -8.92 -4.26
C TYR A 40 4.04 -9.55 -2.92
N ARG A 41 4.27 -8.83 -1.82
CA ARG A 41 3.87 -9.29 -0.48
C ARG A 41 2.36 -9.42 -0.34
N LEU A 42 1.57 -8.48 -0.88
CA LEU A 42 0.12 -8.57 -0.89
C LEU A 42 -0.35 -9.84 -1.63
N ILE A 43 0.15 -10.05 -2.84
CA ILE A 43 -0.16 -11.22 -3.68
C ILE A 43 0.13 -12.53 -2.93
N HIS A 44 1.27 -12.59 -2.26
CA HIS A 44 1.68 -13.77 -1.51
C HIS A 44 1.07 -13.86 -0.11
N ARG A 45 0.21 -12.91 0.30
CA ARG A 45 -0.26 -12.73 1.68
C ARG A 45 0.90 -12.81 2.65
N GLN A 46 1.81 -11.84 2.55
CA GLN A 46 3.00 -11.69 3.38
C GLN A 46 3.14 -10.25 3.87
N LEU A 47 2.05 -9.49 3.88
CA LEU A 47 2.03 -8.23 4.58
C LEU A 47 1.98 -8.47 6.09
N SER A 48 2.39 -7.44 6.81
CA SER A 48 2.50 -7.42 8.26
C SER A 48 1.22 -6.84 8.89
N SER A 49 0.05 -7.22 8.38
CA SER A 49 -1.24 -6.83 8.97
C SER A 49 -1.42 -7.47 10.35
N ARG A 50 -2.20 -6.84 11.23
CA ARG A 50 -2.42 -7.37 12.57
C ARG A 50 -3.10 -8.74 12.57
N ALA A 51 -4.04 -9.00 11.66
CA ALA A 51 -4.63 -10.34 11.52
C ALA A 51 -3.60 -11.44 11.22
N ARG A 52 -2.50 -11.10 10.52
CA ARG A 52 -1.41 -12.03 10.26
C ARG A 52 -0.41 -12.12 11.40
N LEU A 53 -0.15 -11.02 12.07
CA LEU A 53 0.87 -10.97 13.13
C LEU A 53 0.38 -11.46 14.48
N CYS A 54 -0.89 -11.25 14.83
CA CYS A 54 -1.48 -11.72 16.08
C CYS A 54 -1.22 -13.22 16.36
N PRO A 55 -1.42 -14.15 15.41
CA PRO A 55 -1.08 -15.56 15.64
C PRO A 55 0.43 -15.87 15.66
N LEU A 56 1.29 -14.97 15.17
CA LEU A 56 2.73 -15.19 15.02
C LEU A 56 3.57 -14.53 16.10
N MET A 57 3.07 -13.47 16.73
CA MET A 57 3.82 -12.60 17.64
C MET A 57 3.04 -12.35 18.93
N ARG A 58 3.67 -12.62 20.06
CA ARG A 58 3.08 -12.41 21.40
C ARG A 58 2.78 -10.94 21.72
N ASP A 59 3.52 -10.02 21.11
CA ASP A 59 3.39 -8.58 21.37
C ASP A 59 2.21 -7.95 20.60
N VAL A 60 1.57 -8.70 19.70
CA VAL A 60 0.40 -8.26 18.95
C VAL A 60 -0.85 -8.83 19.63
N GLU A 61 -1.45 -8.01 20.49
CA GLU A 61 -2.57 -8.40 21.37
C GLU A 61 -3.81 -8.90 20.62
N ASP A 62 -4.14 -8.28 19.48
CA ASP A 62 -5.33 -8.58 18.69
C ASP A 62 -5.12 -8.33 17.20
N ASP A 63 -6.12 -8.67 16.39
CA ASP A 63 -6.15 -8.46 14.95
C ASP A 63 -6.76 -7.12 14.55
N ARG A 64 -7.02 -6.20 15.49
CA ARG A 64 -7.78 -4.98 15.24
C ARG A 64 -6.91 -3.83 14.78
N CYS A 65 -7.35 -3.13 13.74
CA CYS A 65 -6.75 -1.91 13.23
C CYS A 65 -6.68 -0.84 14.34
N ARG A 66 -5.50 -0.24 14.56
CA ARG A 66 -5.37 0.83 15.56
C ARG A 66 -6.03 2.15 15.17
N VAL A 67 -6.43 2.30 13.90
CA VAL A 67 -7.01 3.54 13.37
C VAL A 67 -8.54 3.52 13.46
N CYS A 68 -9.19 2.42 13.07
CA CYS A 68 -10.65 2.33 13.04
C CYS A 68 -11.23 1.16 13.84
N HIS A 69 -10.39 0.35 14.48
CA HIS A 69 -10.76 -0.76 15.38
C HIS A 69 -11.50 -1.96 14.75
N ASP A 70 -11.68 -1.97 13.42
CA ASP A 70 -12.10 -3.15 12.66
C ASP A 70 -10.97 -4.18 12.52
N ILE A 71 -11.29 -5.40 12.07
CA ILE A 71 -10.28 -6.43 11.77
C ILE A 71 -9.35 -5.95 10.66
N GLU A 72 -8.05 -5.95 10.93
CA GLU A 72 -7.03 -5.52 9.99
C GLU A 72 -6.47 -6.71 9.19
N SER A 73 -7.13 -7.02 8.06
CA SER A 73 -6.54 -7.84 7.01
C SER A 73 -5.50 -7.07 6.18
N ASP A 74 -4.80 -7.76 5.28
CA ASP A 74 -3.89 -7.16 4.30
C ASP A 74 -4.61 -6.13 3.41
N GLU A 75 -5.85 -6.42 3.03
CA GLU A 75 -6.72 -5.54 2.27
C GLU A 75 -7.21 -4.35 3.12
N HIS A 76 -7.59 -4.59 4.37
CA HIS A 76 -7.97 -3.52 5.29
C HIS A 76 -6.84 -2.54 5.52
N MET A 77 -5.65 -3.08 5.77
CA MET A 77 -4.43 -2.31 6.01
C MET A 77 -4.12 -1.34 4.85
N LEU A 78 -4.32 -1.76 3.59
CA LEU A 78 -3.92 -1.01 2.41
C LEU A 78 -5.05 -0.27 1.69
N PHE A 79 -6.26 -0.81 1.66
CA PHE A 79 -7.31 -0.40 0.72
C PHE A 79 -8.71 -0.23 1.30
N THR A 80 -9.04 -0.70 2.50
CA THR A 80 -10.43 -0.62 2.99
C THR A 80 -10.58 0.06 4.35
N CYS A 81 -9.49 0.29 5.09
CA CYS A 81 -9.56 1.08 6.32
C CYS A 81 -10.00 2.52 6.00
N PRO A 82 -11.17 2.99 6.49
CA PRO A 82 -11.68 4.32 6.16
C PRO A 82 -10.76 5.43 6.65
N GLY A 83 -10.14 5.24 7.82
CA GLY A 83 -9.17 6.19 8.37
C GLY A 83 -7.90 6.28 7.53
N LYS A 84 -7.35 5.15 7.05
CA LYS A 84 -6.15 5.14 6.19
C LYS A 84 -6.47 5.55 4.74
N LEU A 85 -7.66 5.24 4.24
CA LEU A 85 -8.13 5.58 2.89
C LEU A 85 -8.48 7.06 2.73
N SER A 86 -9.10 7.68 3.73
CA SER A 86 -9.36 9.12 3.72
C SER A 86 -8.09 9.89 3.34
N LEU A 87 -6.93 9.42 3.81
CA LEU A 87 -5.60 9.97 3.49
C LEU A 87 -5.24 9.76 2.02
N SER A 88 -5.48 8.56 1.50
CA SER A 88 -5.20 8.23 0.10
C SER A 88 -6.07 9.04 -0.88
N THR A 89 -7.34 9.25 -0.56
CA THR A 89 -8.29 10.04 -1.36
C THR A 89 -7.97 11.53 -1.30
N LEU A 90 -7.65 12.06 -0.10
CA LEU A 90 -7.19 13.44 0.06
C LEU A 90 -5.90 13.66 -0.75
N GLN A 91 -5.00 12.69 -0.76
CA GLN A 91 -3.76 12.73 -1.54
C GLN A 91 -4.00 12.69 -3.04
N LEU A 92 -4.81 11.75 -3.55
CA LEU A 92 -5.13 11.68 -4.98
C LEU A 92 -5.69 13.02 -5.48
N ASN A 93 -6.59 13.65 -4.71
CA ASN A 93 -7.12 14.98 -5.04
C ASN A 93 -6.03 16.07 -5.02
N LEU A 94 -5.15 16.09 -4.00
CA LEU A 94 -4.04 17.05 -3.93
C LEU A 94 -2.97 16.86 -5.03
N PHE A 95 -2.72 15.62 -5.46
CA PHE A 95 -1.75 15.29 -6.51
C PHE A 95 -2.32 15.47 -7.92
N ASN A 96 -3.61 15.20 -8.14
CA ASN A 96 -4.27 15.42 -9.43
C ASN A 96 -4.37 16.92 -9.80
N ILE A 97 -4.27 17.82 -8.81
CA ILE A 97 -4.23 19.27 -9.02
C ILE A 97 -2.81 19.77 -9.43
N ARG A 98 -1.74 18.97 -9.23
CA ARG A 98 -0.34 19.45 -9.40
C ARG A 98 0.67 18.46 -9.99
N SER A 99 0.26 17.38 -10.64
CA SER A 99 1.24 16.48 -11.28
C SER A 99 1.43 16.82 -12.76
N PRO A 100 2.61 17.32 -13.18
CA PRO A 100 2.92 17.44 -14.60
C PRO A 100 3.15 16.05 -15.20
N ASP A 101 2.99 16.00 -16.52
CA ASP A 101 2.69 14.88 -17.43
C ASP A 101 3.57 13.60 -17.37
N ARG A 102 4.47 13.45 -16.40
CA ARG A 102 5.43 12.33 -16.32
C ARG A 102 5.27 11.38 -15.13
N VAL A 103 4.54 11.75 -14.08
CA VAL A 103 4.29 10.84 -12.93
C VAL A 103 2.97 10.12 -13.14
N SER A 104 3.00 8.78 -13.21
CA SER A 104 1.79 7.99 -13.45
C SER A 104 0.93 7.88 -12.19
N ILE A 105 -0.36 7.60 -12.38
CA ILE A 105 -1.26 7.25 -11.26
C ILE A 105 -0.74 6.05 -10.46
N TYR A 106 0.01 5.14 -11.09
CA TYR A 106 0.62 3.99 -10.42
C TYR A 106 1.79 4.39 -9.52
N ASP A 107 2.53 5.44 -9.88
CA ASP A 107 3.59 5.99 -9.02
C ASP A 107 2.99 6.67 -7.79
N ILE A 108 1.88 7.38 -7.97
CA ILE A 108 1.16 8.02 -6.86
C ILE A 108 0.57 6.94 -5.95
N LEU A 109 -0.24 6.01 -6.48
CA LEU A 109 -0.81 4.91 -5.71
C LEU A 109 0.28 4.07 -5.03
N GLY A 110 1.38 3.80 -5.74
CA GLY A 110 2.53 3.10 -5.20
C GLY A 110 3.18 3.83 -4.03
N ALA A 111 3.41 5.14 -4.15
CA ALA A 111 3.95 5.95 -3.06
C ALA A 111 3.03 5.93 -1.83
N ILE A 112 1.72 5.98 -2.02
CA ILE A 112 0.72 5.92 -0.96
C ILE A 112 0.79 4.56 -0.25
N LEU A 113 0.62 3.46 -1.00
CA LEU A 113 0.63 2.10 -0.46
C LEU A 113 1.92 1.79 0.28
N GLN A 114 3.05 2.21 -0.28
CA GLN A 114 4.35 2.04 0.35
C GLN A 114 4.47 2.84 1.65
N THR A 115 3.97 4.07 1.69
CA THR A 115 4.07 4.93 2.87
C THR A 115 3.15 4.42 3.98
N ILE A 116 1.94 3.95 3.64
CA ILE A 116 1.05 3.26 4.58
C ILE A 116 1.74 2.01 5.13
N TRP A 117 2.26 1.13 4.27
CA TRP A 117 2.94 -0.09 4.71
C TRP A 117 4.16 0.19 5.60
N ARG A 118 5.00 1.18 5.24
CA ARG A 118 6.16 1.54 6.05
C ARG A 118 5.77 2.10 7.42
N THR A 119 4.81 3.02 7.45
CA THR A 119 4.37 3.64 8.72
C THR A 119 3.76 2.58 9.62
N HIS A 120 2.99 1.66 9.05
CA HIS A 120 2.46 0.50 9.76
C HIS A 120 3.58 -0.42 10.27
N TRP A 121 4.60 -0.69 9.45
CA TRP A 121 5.76 -1.48 9.87
C TRP A 121 6.44 -0.84 11.09
N ASP A 122 6.66 0.47 11.06
CA ASP A 122 7.26 1.20 12.18
C ASP A 122 6.36 1.19 13.42
N GLU A 123 5.04 1.24 13.25
CA GLU A 123 4.09 1.12 14.36
C GLU A 123 4.15 -0.25 15.04
N VAL A 124 4.23 -1.31 14.24
CA VAL A 124 4.26 -2.69 14.72
C VAL A 124 5.61 -3.01 15.35
N PHE A 125 6.71 -2.74 14.65
CA PHE A 125 8.03 -3.26 15.02
C PHE A 125 8.90 -2.24 15.75
N ASN A 126 8.65 -0.94 15.57
CA ASN A 126 9.43 0.13 16.18
C ASN A 126 8.61 0.96 17.20
N SER A 127 7.38 0.54 17.50
CA SER A 127 6.44 1.22 18.41
C SER A 127 6.20 2.70 18.09
N VAL A 128 6.31 3.08 16.81
CA VAL A 128 6.09 4.46 16.37
C VAL A 128 4.62 4.65 15.99
N ALA A 129 3.89 5.50 16.72
CA ALA A 129 2.47 5.73 16.47
C ALA A 129 2.20 6.16 15.00
N PHE A 130 1.11 5.64 14.43
CA PHE A 130 0.65 6.06 13.11
C PHE A 130 0.09 7.49 13.19
N VAL A 131 0.82 8.44 12.61
CA VAL A 131 0.43 9.86 12.57
C VAL A 131 0.10 10.25 11.13
N GLU A 132 -1.15 10.61 10.88
CA GLU A 132 -1.66 11.01 9.57
C GLU A 132 -0.78 12.08 8.89
N GLY A 133 -0.46 13.16 9.59
CA GLY A 133 0.36 14.26 9.02
C GLY A 133 1.75 13.82 8.57
N SER A 134 2.34 12.82 9.24
CA SER A 134 3.64 12.25 8.88
C SER A 134 3.55 11.41 7.61
N VAL A 135 2.48 10.60 7.47
CA VAL A 135 2.18 9.83 6.26
C VAL A 135 1.99 10.78 5.08
N LEU A 136 1.23 11.86 5.27
CA LEU A 136 0.97 12.84 4.22
C LEU A 136 2.26 13.49 3.70
N ASN A 137 3.10 13.96 4.61
CA ASN A 137 4.38 14.59 4.30
C ASN A 137 5.36 13.61 3.64
N ALA A 138 5.41 12.35 4.08
CA ALA A 138 6.28 11.33 3.53
C ALA A 138 5.90 10.94 2.09
N THR A 139 4.60 10.76 1.81
CA THR A 139 4.11 10.51 0.44
C THR A 139 4.44 11.69 -0.48
N HIS A 140 4.19 12.93 -0.02
CA HIS A 140 4.50 14.14 -0.79
C HIS A 140 5.98 14.24 -1.15
N LYS A 141 6.88 14.02 -0.18
CA LYS A 141 8.33 14.00 -0.42
C LYS A 141 8.74 12.91 -1.43
N LYS A 142 8.12 11.72 -1.40
CA LYS A 142 8.39 10.64 -2.37
C LYS A 142 7.98 11.04 -3.78
N ILE A 143 6.79 11.58 -3.95
CA ILE A 143 6.29 11.99 -5.27
C ILE A 143 7.14 13.12 -5.86
N LEU A 144 7.56 14.10 -5.04
CA LEU A 144 8.50 15.13 -5.48
C LEU A 144 9.84 14.55 -5.95
N ARG A 145 10.35 13.51 -5.28
CA ARG A 145 11.57 12.81 -5.73
C ARG A 145 11.37 12.09 -7.06
N PHE A 146 10.18 11.53 -7.31
CA PHE A 146 9.88 10.89 -8.59
C PHE A 146 9.90 11.91 -9.73
N LYS A 147 9.32 13.10 -9.51
CA LYS A 147 9.40 14.22 -10.47
C LYS A 147 10.86 14.60 -10.75
N ALA A 148 11.66 14.86 -9.71
CA ALA A 148 13.05 15.24 -9.87
C ALA A 148 13.88 14.19 -10.64
N PHE A 149 13.64 12.90 -10.39
CA PHE A 149 14.31 11.82 -11.13
C PHE A 149 13.92 11.76 -12.61
N LEU A 150 12.67 12.11 -12.94
CA LEU A 150 12.13 12.09 -14.31
C LEU A 150 12.47 13.36 -15.12
N GLU A 151 12.85 14.45 -14.46
CA GLU A 151 13.38 15.67 -15.09
C GLU A 151 14.87 15.55 -15.47
N LEU A 152 15.60 14.62 -14.84
CA LEU A 152 17.01 14.34 -15.12
C LEU A 152 17.24 13.34 -16.27
N LYS A 153 16.16 12.86 -16.91
CA LYS A 153 16.16 11.94 -18.05
C LYS A 153 15.49 12.57 -19.26
#